data_AF-A0A851LY78-F1
#
_entry.id   AF-A0A851LY78-F1
#
_cell.length_a   1.000
_cell.length_b   1.000
_cell.length_c   1.000
_cell.angle_alpha   90.00
_cell.angle_beta   90.00
_cell.angle_gamma   90.00
#
_symmetry.space_group_name_H-M   'P 1'
#
loop_
_entity.id
_entity.type
_entity.pdbx_description
1 polymer ?
#
loop_
_entity_poly.entity_id
_entity_poly.type
_entity_poly.pdbx_seq_one_letter_code
_entity_poly.pdbx_strand_id
1 'polypeptide(L)'
;QKTHLKSICLQYQLYLLLSNHFFCLLKNEMGLIIFFLCAYVPKTAAGHCKWEEVLKDLEQIKTSKDIDVSLYTANTDEDVKCQEPVIRCFILETKVIFQECLIKNCSRTQDVWNIWKNGNASLENNKMNSTTPVKCKECEEYEEKNFTEFIQSFVKVIQKECK
;
A
#
# COMPACT_ATOMS: atom_id res chain seq x y z
N GLN A 1 19.86 49.58 1.03
CA GLN A 1 20.32 48.91 2.28
C GLN A 1 19.30 49.01 3.43
N LYS A 2 18.63 50.15 3.70
CA LYS A 2 17.62 50.30 4.78
C LYS A 2 16.33 49.46 4.62
N THR A 3 15.91 49.14 3.39
CA THR A 3 14.68 48.36 3.11
C THR A 3 14.83 46.87 3.40
N HIS A 4 16.00 46.28 3.16
CA HIS A 4 16.29 44.87 3.42
C HIS A 4 16.32 44.56 4.93
N LEU A 5 16.89 45.47 5.73
CA LEU A 5 16.87 45.41 7.20
C LEU A 5 15.44 45.50 7.77
N LYS A 6 14.56 46.32 7.16
CA LYS A 6 13.15 46.38 7.54
C LYS A 6 12.40 45.08 7.23
N SER A 7 12.69 44.44 6.09
CA SER A 7 12.09 43.16 5.69
C SER A 7 12.48 42.02 6.63
N ILE A 8 13.77 41.91 6.98
CA ILE A 8 14.27 40.88 7.91
C ILE A 8 13.68 41.09 9.31
N CYS A 9 13.62 42.33 9.77
CA CYS A 9 13.02 42.65 11.07
C CYS A 9 11.52 42.30 11.09
N LEU A 10 10.79 42.56 10.01
CA LEU A 10 9.38 42.20 9.89
C LEU A 10 9.18 40.66 9.90
N GLN A 11 10.01 39.92 9.17
CA GLN A 11 9.98 38.46 9.13
C GLN A 11 10.29 37.84 10.50
N TYR A 12 11.26 38.40 11.23
CA TYR A 12 11.61 37.96 12.58
C TYR A 12 10.49 38.25 13.59
N GLN A 13 9.85 39.42 13.50
CA GLN A 13 8.69 39.76 14.33
C GLN A 13 7.48 38.85 14.02
N LEU A 14 7.22 38.56 12.74
CA LEU A 14 6.19 37.60 12.33
C LEU A 14 6.49 36.19 12.86
N TYR A 15 7.74 35.73 12.77
CA TYR A 15 8.16 34.43 13.31
C TYR A 15 7.97 34.35 14.83
N LEU A 16 8.36 35.39 15.57
CA LEU A 16 8.15 35.48 17.02
C LEU A 16 6.67 35.45 17.38
N LEU A 17 5.83 36.20 16.66
CA LEU A 17 4.38 36.19 16.85
C LEU A 17 3.81 34.80 16.59
N LEU A 18 4.18 34.18 15.47
CA LEU A 18 3.71 32.84 15.09
C LEU A 18 4.14 31.78 16.11
N SER A 19 5.39 31.84 16.56
CA SER A 19 5.94 30.93 17.57
C SER A 19 5.26 31.11 18.93
N ASN A 20 4.94 32.34 19.33
CA ASN A 20 4.28 32.60 20.59
C ASN A 20 2.80 32.17 20.55
N HIS A 21 2.11 32.39 19.43
CA HIS A 21 0.76 31.88 19.20
C HIS A 21 0.70 30.34 19.23
N PHE A 22 1.68 29.67 18.62
CA PHE A 22 1.80 28.21 18.68
C PHE A 22 2.02 27.71 20.11
N PHE A 23 2.89 28.39 20.88
CA PHE A 23 3.15 28.03 22.26
C PHE A 23 1.95 28.32 23.18
N CYS A 24 1.17 29.37 22.89
CA CYS A 24 -0.10 29.65 23.57
C CYS A 24 -1.15 28.57 23.29
N LEU A 25 -1.24 28.07 22.05
CA LEU A 25 -2.12 26.95 21.69
C LEU A 25 -1.72 25.67 22.43
N LEU A 26 -0.43 25.38 22.56
CA LEU A 26 0.06 24.21 23.33
C LEU A 26 -0.09 24.33 24.85
N LYS A 27 -0.30 25.55 25.38
CA LYS A 27 -0.49 25.78 26.82
C LYS A 27 -1.95 25.72 27.28
N ASN A 28 -2.89 25.72 26.34
CA ASN A 28 -4.32 25.65 26.65
C ASN A 28 -4.80 24.20 26.45
N GLU A 29 -5.54 23.64 27.40
CA GLU A 29 -6.13 22.30 27.29
C GLU A 29 -6.95 22.15 26.00
N MET A 30 -7.74 23.16 25.63
CA MET A 30 -8.48 23.14 24.35
C MET A 30 -7.56 23.19 23.13
N GLY A 31 -6.44 23.92 23.21
CA GLY A 31 -5.49 24.03 22.11
C GLY A 31 -4.67 22.75 21.92
N LEU A 32 -4.34 22.05 23.01
CA LEU A 32 -3.77 20.70 22.97
C LEU A 32 -4.77 19.70 22.38
N ILE A 33 -6.04 19.75 22.80
CA ILE A 33 -7.10 18.90 22.23
C ILE A 33 -7.22 19.15 20.73
N ILE A 34 -7.23 20.39 20.26
CA ILE A 34 -7.28 20.72 18.83
C ILE A 34 -6.01 20.24 18.11
N PHE A 35 -4.82 20.42 18.68
CA PHE A 35 -3.57 19.97 18.08
C PHE A 35 -3.53 18.44 17.95
N PHE A 36 -3.92 17.73 19.01
CA PHE A 36 -4.07 16.28 18.97
C PHE A 36 -5.17 15.88 18.00
N LEU A 37 -6.34 16.50 17.99
CA LEU A 37 -7.38 16.21 17.02
C LEU A 37 -6.91 16.46 15.59
N CYS A 38 -6.10 17.48 15.31
CA CYS A 38 -5.51 17.75 13.99
C CYS A 38 -4.44 16.72 13.59
N ALA A 39 -3.56 16.33 14.53
CA ALA A 39 -2.52 15.34 14.30
C ALA A 39 -3.08 13.90 14.22
N TYR A 40 -4.17 13.65 14.95
CA TYR A 40 -4.90 12.40 15.01
C TYR A 40 -6.18 12.43 14.18
N VAL A 41 -6.44 13.44 13.32
CA VAL A 41 -7.47 13.32 12.30
C VAL A 41 -7.03 12.09 11.53
N PRO A 42 -7.76 10.97 11.62
CA PRO A 42 -7.47 9.85 10.76
C PRO A 42 -7.57 10.46 9.37
N LYS A 43 -6.51 10.35 8.56
CA LYS A 43 -6.66 10.61 7.14
C LYS A 43 -7.79 9.68 6.70
N THR A 44 -9.01 10.19 6.68
CA THR A 44 -10.18 9.45 6.28
C THR A 44 -9.96 9.32 4.79
N ALA A 45 -9.49 8.14 4.39
CA ALA A 45 -9.33 7.75 3.01
C ALA A 45 -10.73 7.61 2.40
N ALA A 46 -11.44 8.71 2.30
CA ALA A 46 -12.71 8.78 1.61
C ALA A 46 -12.38 8.77 0.11
N GLY A 47 -12.44 7.59 -0.50
CA GLY A 47 -12.39 7.40 -1.96
C GLY A 47 -11.11 6.82 -2.56
N HIS A 48 -10.10 6.47 -1.77
CA HIS A 48 -8.89 5.82 -2.30
C HIS A 48 -9.03 4.30 -2.30
N CYS A 49 -8.64 3.65 -3.41
CA CYS A 49 -8.64 2.20 -3.45
C CYS A 49 -7.65 1.66 -2.41
N LYS A 50 -8.13 0.74 -1.58
CA LYS A 50 -7.31 0.04 -0.58
C LYS A 50 -6.04 -0.60 -1.15
N TRP A 51 -6.09 -1.00 -2.41
CA TRP A 51 -5.00 -1.67 -3.11
C TRP A 51 -4.14 -0.75 -3.99
N GLU A 52 -4.29 0.58 -3.87
CA GLU A 52 -3.60 1.56 -4.71
C GLU A 52 -2.06 1.40 -4.65
N GLU A 53 -1.48 1.26 -3.46
CA GLU A 53 -0.03 1.06 -3.31
C GLU A 53 0.43 -0.27 -3.93
N VAL A 54 -0.37 -1.34 -3.80
CA VAL A 54 -0.07 -2.64 -4.40
C VAL A 54 -0.07 -2.55 -5.92
N LEU A 55 -1.06 -1.88 -6.51
CA LEU A 55 -1.14 -1.68 -7.96
C LEU A 55 0.04 -0.87 -8.51
N LYS A 56 0.44 0.17 -7.79
CA LYS A 56 1.57 1.02 -8.16
C LYS A 56 2.87 0.22 -8.21
N ASP A 57 3.13 -0.62 -7.22
CA ASP A 57 4.35 -1.41 -7.18
C ASP A 57 4.29 -2.57 -8.21
N LEU A 58 3.13 -3.18 -8.44
CA LEU A 58 2.95 -4.19 -9.49
C LEU A 58 3.31 -3.65 -10.88
N GLU A 59 2.88 -2.43 -11.20
CA GLU A 59 3.20 -1.81 -12.49
C GLU A 59 4.70 -1.48 -12.62
N GLN A 60 5.37 -1.17 -11.51
CA GLN A 60 6.83 -0.94 -11.51
C GLN A 60 7.64 -2.21 -11.78
N ILE A 61 7.19 -3.36 -11.28
CA ILE A 61 7.94 -4.62 -11.44
C ILE A 61 7.58 -5.42 -12.70
N LYS A 62 6.50 -5.04 -13.39
CA LYS A 62 6.00 -5.74 -14.59
C LYS A 62 7.03 -5.92 -15.70
N THR A 63 8.03 -5.05 -15.80
CA THR A 63 9.08 -5.11 -16.83
C THR A 63 10.40 -5.71 -16.33
N SER A 64 10.43 -6.25 -15.10
CA SER A 64 11.63 -6.90 -14.54
C SER A 64 12.00 -8.13 -15.36
N LYS A 65 13.27 -8.21 -15.76
CA LYS A 65 13.84 -9.33 -16.55
C LYS A 65 14.71 -10.27 -15.73
N ASP A 66 15.08 -9.82 -14.55
CA ASP A 66 15.90 -10.50 -13.55
C ASP A 66 15.08 -11.37 -12.59
N ILE A 67 13.75 -11.41 -12.78
CA ILE A 67 12.82 -12.26 -12.05
C ILE A 67 12.37 -13.38 -12.99
N ASP A 68 12.97 -14.55 -12.84
CA ASP A 68 12.67 -15.75 -13.62
C ASP A 68 12.16 -16.85 -12.68
N VAL A 69 10.84 -16.89 -12.51
CA VAL A 69 10.10 -17.80 -11.63
C VAL A 69 8.81 -18.27 -12.29
N SER A 70 8.39 -19.47 -11.89
CA SER A 70 7.11 -20.09 -12.24
C SER A 70 6.23 -20.04 -10.99
N LEU A 71 5.01 -19.50 -11.12
CA LEU A 71 4.15 -19.15 -9.98
C LEU A 71 2.72 -19.60 -10.21
N TYR A 72 2.08 -20.11 -9.16
CA TYR A 72 0.67 -20.48 -9.23
C TYR A 72 -0.21 -19.26 -9.54
N THR A 73 -0.88 -19.28 -10.68
CA THR A 73 -1.60 -18.12 -11.19
C THR A 73 -3.08 -18.42 -11.35
N ALA A 74 -3.89 -17.87 -10.43
CA ALA A 74 -5.33 -18.03 -10.48
C ALA A 74 -5.97 -17.39 -11.72
N ASN A 75 -7.08 -17.97 -12.18
CA ASN A 75 -7.86 -17.40 -13.27
C ASN A 75 -8.51 -16.10 -12.82
N THR A 76 -8.59 -15.12 -13.73
CA THR A 76 -9.16 -13.81 -13.37
C THR A 76 -10.69 -13.84 -13.26
N ASP A 77 -11.35 -14.89 -13.72
CA ASP A 77 -12.80 -15.09 -13.79
C ASP A 77 -13.32 -16.12 -12.77
N GLU A 78 -12.52 -16.43 -11.73
CA GLU A 78 -12.99 -17.22 -10.59
C GLU A 78 -14.22 -16.58 -9.91
N ASP A 79 -15.02 -17.41 -9.22
CA ASP A 79 -16.25 -16.96 -8.53
C ASP A 79 -15.93 -15.85 -7.53
N VAL A 80 -16.80 -14.83 -7.45
CA VAL A 80 -16.67 -13.69 -6.52
C VAL A 80 -16.52 -14.16 -5.07
N LYS A 81 -17.12 -15.29 -4.69
CA LYS A 81 -16.98 -15.90 -3.37
C LYS A 81 -15.56 -16.39 -3.08
N CYS A 82 -14.77 -16.67 -4.12
CA CYS A 82 -13.38 -17.11 -4.04
C CYS A 82 -12.36 -15.98 -4.24
N GLN A 83 -12.81 -14.73 -4.32
CA GLN A 83 -11.95 -13.57 -4.61
C GLN A 83 -10.89 -13.32 -3.53
N GLU A 84 -11.23 -13.43 -2.24
CA GLU A 84 -10.23 -13.29 -1.17
C GLU A 84 -9.20 -14.45 -1.20
N PRO A 85 -9.60 -15.74 -1.28
CA PRO A 85 -8.66 -16.83 -1.48
C PRO A 85 -7.74 -16.65 -2.70
N VAL A 86 -8.29 -16.18 -3.83
CA VAL A 86 -7.53 -15.88 -5.05
C VAL A 86 -6.46 -14.81 -4.79
N ILE A 87 -6.84 -13.68 -4.16
CA ILE A 87 -5.91 -12.61 -3.83
C ILE A 87 -4.85 -13.11 -2.84
N ARG A 88 -5.25 -13.92 -1.85
CA ARG A 88 -4.34 -14.54 -0.89
C ARG A 88 -3.30 -15.41 -1.58
N CYS A 89 -3.67 -16.20 -2.59
CA CYS A 89 -2.70 -16.95 -3.40
C CYS A 89 -1.70 -16.03 -4.10
N PHE A 90 -2.14 -14.95 -4.75
CA PHE A 90 -1.21 -13.98 -5.36
C PHE A 90 -0.23 -13.37 -4.34
N ILE A 91 -0.68 -13.09 -3.11
CA ILE A 91 0.20 -12.58 -2.05
C ILE A 91 1.19 -13.64 -1.57
N LEU A 92 0.76 -14.90 -1.44
CA LEU A 92 1.65 -16.02 -1.08
C LEU A 92 2.71 -16.23 -2.15
N GLU A 93 2.34 -16.25 -3.42
CA GLU A 93 3.27 -16.40 -4.55
C GLU A 93 4.22 -15.19 -4.66
N THR A 94 3.78 -13.99 -4.31
CA THR A 94 4.68 -12.81 -4.22
C THR A 94 5.80 -13.02 -3.18
N LYS A 95 5.54 -13.78 -2.11
CA LYS A 95 6.59 -14.15 -1.13
C LYS A 95 7.66 -15.03 -1.76
N VAL A 96 7.29 -15.92 -2.68
CA VAL A 96 8.23 -16.76 -3.44
C VAL A 96 9.12 -15.86 -4.30
N ILE A 97 8.54 -14.89 -5.02
CA ILE A 97 9.31 -13.88 -5.78
C ILE A 97 10.29 -13.14 -4.86
N PHE A 98 9.84 -12.71 -3.69
CA PHE A 98 10.68 -12.00 -2.74
C PHE A 98 11.88 -12.85 -2.28
N GLN A 99 11.65 -14.11 -1.93
CA GLN A 99 12.70 -15.04 -1.54
C GLN A 99 13.72 -15.27 -2.66
N GLU A 100 13.24 -15.46 -3.89
CA GLU A 100 14.10 -15.60 -5.05
C GLU A 100 14.97 -14.36 -5.25
N CYS A 101 14.38 -13.18 -5.09
CA CYS A 101 15.10 -11.92 -5.25
C CYS A 101 16.14 -11.65 -4.16
N LEU A 102 15.95 -12.16 -2.95
CA LEU A 102 17.00 -12.12 -1.92
C LEU A 102 18.21 -12.99 -2.29
N ILE A 103 18.01 -14.08 -3.03
CA ILE A 103 19.08 -14.99 -3.45
C ILE A 103 19.78 -14.46 -4.71
N LYS A 104 19.00 -14.08 -5.72
CA LYS A 104 19.51 -13.63 -7.03
C LYS A 104 19.85 -12.14 -7.08
N ASN A 105 19.55 -11.39 -6.02
CA ASN A 105 19.76 -9.95 -5.92
C ASN A 105 19.06 -9.17 -7.06
N CYS A 106 17.74 -9.34 -7.18
CA CYS A 106 16.95 -8.60 -8.17
C CYS A 106 17.01 -7.08 -7.94
N SER A 107 16.98 -6.33 -9.03
CA SER A 107 16.92 -4.87 -9.08
C SER A 107 15.69 -4.27 -8.39
N ARG A 108 14.58 -5.01 -8.33
CA ARG A 108 13.27 -4.56 -7.81
C ARG A 108 12.85 -5.23 -6.51
N THR A 109 13.80 -5.78 -5.75
CA THR A 109 13.53 -6.50 -4.49
C THR A 109 12.68 -5.71 -3.49
N GLN A 110 12.92 -4.40 -3.37
CA GLN A 110 12.14 -3.54 -2.47
C GLN A 110 10.68 -3.38 -2.90
N ASP A 111 10.44 -3.26 -4.21
CA ASP A 111 9.09 -3.13 -4.76
C ASP A 111 8.30 -4.43 -4.55
N VAL A 112 8.93 -5.60 -4.75
CA VAL A 112 8.34 -6.91 -4.44
C VAL A 112 7.99 -7.04 -2.96
N TRP A 113 8.89 -6.60 -2.06
CA TRP A 113 8.62 -6.60 -0.62
C TRP A 113 7.44 -5.69 -0.25
N ASN A 114 7.35 -4.50 -0.86
CA ASN A 114 6.25 -3.56 -0.63
C ASN A 114 4.91 -4.18 -1.04
N ILE A 115 4.84 -4.86 -2.19
CA ILE A 115 3.64 -5.58 -2.65
C ILE A 115 3.19 -6.60 -1.61
N TRP A 116 4.11 -7.47 -1.16
CA TRP A 116 3.80 -8.50 -0.16
C TRP A 116 3.33 -7.89 1.17
N LYS A 117 4.02 -6.86 1.65
CA LYS A 117 3.69 -6.17 2.91
C LYS A 117 2.35 -5.46 2.83
N ASN A 118 2.14 -4.63 1.81
CA ASN A 118 0.92 -3.84 1.65
C ASN A 118 -0.29 -4.72 1.33
N GLY A 119 -0.07 -5.82 0.61
CA GLY A 119 -1.10 -6.81 0.33
C GLY A 119 -1.57 -7.56 1.57
N ASN A 120 -0.65 -7.99 2.46
CA ASN A 120 -1.04 -8.60 3.74
C ASN A 120 -1.79 -7.60 4.63
N ALA A 121 -1.31 -6.36 4.74
CA ALA A 121 -2.01 -5.31 5.49
C ALA A 121 -3.42 -5.04 4.91
N SER A 122 -3.57 -5.17 3.60
CA SER A 122 -4.88 -5.10 2.95
C SER A 122 -5.76 -6.29 3.35
N LEU A 123 -5.26 -7.53 3.33
CA LEU A 123 -6.06 -8.70 3.71
C LEU A 123 -6.52 -8.68 5.18
N GLU A 124 -5.70 -8.24 6.12
CA GLU A 124 -6.02 -8.22 7.57
C GLU A 124 -7.24 -7.34 7.90
N ASN A 125 -7.48 -6.30 7.11
CA ASN A 125 -8.64 -5.42 7.27
C ASN A 125 -9.96 -6.06 6.79
N ASN A 126 -9.90 -7.21 6.10
CA ASN A 126 -11.07 -7.94 5.58
C ASN A 126 -11.22 -9.29 6.32
N LYS A 127 -11.39 -9.29 7.64
CA LYS A 127 -11.87 -10.51 8.34
C LYS A 127 -13.32 -10.78 7.94
N MET A 128 -13.52 -11.56 6.88
CA MET A 128 -14.83 -12.08 6.55
C MET A 128 -15.14 -13.26 7.46
N ASN A 129 -16.26 -13.16 8.19
CA ASN A 129 -16.89 -14.28 8.87
C ASN A 129 -17.52 -15.18 7.79
N SER A 130 -16.76 -16.08 7.17
CA SER A 130 -17.30 -16.97 6.14
C SER A 130 -18.02 -18.14 6.79
N THR A 131 -19.35 -18.02 6.91
CA THR A 131 -20.26 -19.13 7.18
C THR A 131 -20.45 -19.93 5.88
N THR A 132 -20.18 -21.25 5.91
CA THR A 132 -20.44 -22.31 4.90
C THR A 132 -19.53 -22.44 3.66
N PRO A 133 -19.30 -23.68 3.15
CA PRO A 133 -18.11 -24.05 2.40
C PRO A 133 -18.36 -24.00 0.89
N VAL A 134 -17.97 -22.91 0.23
CA VAL A 134 -17.55 -23.01 -1.17
C VAL A 134 -16.13 -23.55 -1.14
N LYS A 135 -15.91 -24.72 -1.75
CA LYS A 135 -14.56 -25.24 -1.95
C LYS A 135 -13.93 -24.46 -3.11
N CYS A 136 -13.30 -23.34 -2.79
CA CYS A 136 -12.39 -22.66 -3.70
C CYS A 136 -11.16 -23.54 -3.94
N LYS A 137 -10.51 -23.40 -5.10
CA LYS A 137 -9.24 -24.09 -5.36
C LYS A 137 -8.18 -23.61 -4.39
N GLU A 138 -7.37 -24.55 -3.90
CA GLU A 138 -6.10 -24.22 -3.23
C GLU A 138 -5.11 -23.62 -4.23
N CYS A 139 -4.09 -22.91 -3.74
CA CYS A 139 -3.16 -22.19 -4.61
C CYS A 139 -2.43 -23.15 -5.59
N GLU A 140 -2.02 -24.31 -5.09
CA GLU A 140 -1.30 -25.34 -5.83
C GLU A 140 -2.15 -26.07 -6.88
N GLU A 141 -3.48 -25.84 -6.88
CA GLU A 141 -4.38 -26.37 -7.92
C GLU A 141 -4.44 -25.46 -9.16
N TYR A 142 -3.87 -24.25 -9.10
CA TYR A 142 -3.78 -23.36 -10.24
C TYR A 142 -2.61 -23.72 -11.16
N GLU A 143 -2.71 -23.30 -12.42
CA GLU A 143 -1.62 -23.45 -13.37
C GLU A 143 -0.45 -22.56 -12.98
N GLU A 144 0.77 -23.11 -13.03
CA GLU A 144 1.99 -22.33 -12.91
C GLU A 144 2.23 -21.51 -14.19
N LYS A 145 2.49 -20.21 -14.04
CA LYS A 145 2.81 -19.31 -15.15
C LYS A 145 4.08 -18.54 -14.86
N ASN A 146 4.69 -18.00 -15.92
CA ASN A 146 5.86 -17.14 -15.76
C ASN A 146 5.48 -15.84 -15.04
N PHE A 147 6.51 -15.16 -14.52
CA PHE A 147 6.39 -13.88 -13.83
C PHE A 147 5.53 -12.84 -14.59
N THR A 148 5.68 -12.73 -15.91
CA THR A 148 4.95 -11.72 -16.70
C THR A 148 3.44 -11.98 -16.67
N GLU A 149 3.03 -13.22 -16.90
CA GLU A 149 1.62 -13.63 -16.89
C GLU A 149 1.02 -13.57 -15.47
N PHE A 150 1.82 -13.92 -14.46
CA PHE A 150 1.45 -13.79 -13.06
C PHE A 150 1.12 -12.33 -12.71
N ILE A 151 2.02 -11.38 -12.99
CA ILE A 151 1.81 -9.95 -12.69
C ILE A 151 0.62 -9.39 -13.44
N GLN A 152 0.44 -9.74 -14.72
CA GLN A 152 -0.72 -9.31 -15.49
C GLN A 152 -2.05 -9.80 -14.89
N SER A 153 -2.08 -11.04 -14.42
CA SER A 153 -3.27 -11.61 -13.78
C SER A 153 -3.52 -10.97 -12.42
N PHE A 154 -2.46 -10.75 -11.64
CA PHE A 154 -2.55 -10.12 -10.33
C PHE A 154 -3.11 -8.68 -10.42
N VAL A 155 -2.60 -7.87 -11.36
CA VAL A 155 -3.11 -6.52 -11.61
C VAL A 155 -4.60 -6.55 -11.95
N LYS A 156 -5.05 -7.47 -12.81
CA LYS A 156 -6.46 -7.59 -13.19
C LYS A 156 -7.35 -7.95 -12.00
N VAL A 157 -6.91 -8.86 -11.14
CA VAL A 157 -7.65 -9.26 -9.94
C VAL A 157 -7.78 -8.08 -8.97
N ILE A 158 -6.67 -7.40 -8.67
CA ILE A 158 -6.68 -6.28 -7.74
C ILE A 158 -7.47 -5.07 -8.28
N GLN A 159 -7.41 -4.80 -9.59
CA GLN A 159 -8.21 -3.72 -10.18
C GLN A 159 -9.72 -3.92 -10.01
N LYS A 160 -10.19 -5.16 -9.87
CA LYS A 160 -11.61 -5.44 -9.59
C LYS A 160 -12.03 -5.04 -8.17
N GLU A 161 -11.10 -5.05 -7.22
CA GLU A 161 -11.33 -4.60 -5.84
C GLU A 161 -11.43 -3.07 -5.71
N CYS A 162 -11.01 -2.34 -6.74
CA CYS A 162 -11.00 -0.88 -6.77
C CYS A 162 -12.21 -0.26 -7.49
N LYS A 163 -13.18 -1.07 -7.95
CA LYS A 163 -14.39 -0.63 -8.65
C LYS A 163 -15.59 -0.58 -7.70
#